data_AF-A0A538FNS7-F1
#
_entry.id   AF-A0A538FNS7-F1
#
_cell.length_a   1.000
_cell.length_b   1.000
_cell.length_c   1.000
_cell.angle_alpha   90.00
_cell.angle_beta   90.00
_cell.angle_gamma   90.00
#
_symmetry.space_group_name_H-M   'P 1'
#
loop_
_entity.id
_entity.type
_entity.pdbx_description
1 polymer ?
#
loop_
_entity_poly.entity_id
_entity_poly.type
_entity_poly.pdbx_seq_one_letter_code
_entity_poly.pdbx_strand_id
1 'polypeptide(L)'
;MRRRLMYVVLAAFVLLAAGASSTFAARGSGVQTFIFNGRLLTDAGSSSSLYVDVNGGNRLALKKLVGQSDNQYFAVASSTQFLRWSHGVPTVVAESNLVAGDAVSVHVRAARDASLAQIGATAAARVADRGPTPGHAGRPLWLFVGSLNAPAANGKLTIHVQSG
;
A
#
# COMPACT_ATOMS: atom_id res chain seq x y z
N MET A 1 43.33 -32.91 -12.25
CA MET A 1 42.16 -33.34 -11.46
C MET A 1 41.71 -32.16 -10.57
N ARG A 2 40.38 -31.88 -10.56
CA ARG A 2 39.59 -31.14 -9.54
C ARG A 2 39.99 -29.66 -9.26
N ARG A 3 39.28 -28.70 -9.84
CA ARG A 3 38.06 -27.99 -9.33
C ARG A 3 38.32 -27.16 -8.05
N ARG A 4 38.16 -25.83 -8.14
CA ARG A 4 36.98 -25.09 -7.61
C ARG A 4 37.12 -23.57 -7.83
N LEU A 5 36.12 -23.01 -8.55
CA LEU A 5 35.72 -21.61 -8.52
C LEU A 5 35.38 -21.19 -7.09
N MET A 6 35.66 -19.94 -6.72
CA MET A 6 34.71 -19.09 -6.00
C MET A 6 34.93 -17.61 -6.40
N TYR A 7 33.95 -17.04 -7.10
CA TYR A 7 33.79 -15.60 -7.31
C TYR A 7 33.13 -15.02 -6.05
N VAL A 8 33.74 -14.02 -5.43
CA VAL A 8 33.08 -13.20 -4.40
C VAL A 8 32.72 -11.87 -5.06
N VAL A 9 31.43 -11.71 -5.39
CA VAL A 9 30.86 -10.42 -5.81
C VAL A 9 30.41 -9.71 -4.55
N LEU A 10 31.14 -8.65 -4.18
CA LEU A 10 30.78 -7.74 -3.09
C LEU A 10 29.87 -6.65 -3.67
N ALA A 11 28.55 -6.78 -3.52
CA ALA A 11 27.61 -5.71 -3.84
C ALA A 11 27.42 -4.82 -2.60
N ALA A 12 28.10 -3.68 -2.56
CA ALA A 12 27.87 -2.65 -1.56
C ALA A 12 26.69 -1.75 -2.00
N PHE A 13 25.53 -1.94 -1.39
CA PHE A 13 24.42 -0.98 -1.50
C PHE A 13 24.65 0.15 -0.49
N VAL A 14 25.18 1.28 -0.96
CA VAL A 14 25.25 2.51 -0.18
C VAL A 14 23.85 3.14 -0.15
N LEU A 15 23.12 2.93 0.94
CA LEU A 15 21.93 3.70 1.27
C LEU A 15 22.36 5.12 1.69
N LEU A 16 22.52 6.01 0.71
CA LEU A 16 22.54 7.45 0.94
C LEU A 16 21.15 7.86 1.45
N ALA A 17 21.04 8.02 2.77
CA ALA A 17 19.93 8.72 3.40
C ALA A 17 20.03 10.22 3.05
N ALA A 18 19.69 10.56 1.80
CA ALA A 18 19.31 11.91 1.44
C ALA A 18 17.84 12.08 1.82
N GLY A 19 17.57 12.93 2.81
CA GLY A 19 16.24 13.48 3.03
C GLY A 19 15.82 14.26 1.78
N ALA A 20 15.17 13.59 0.85
CA ALA A 20 14.63 14.21 -0.33
C ALA A 20 13.29 14.85 0.03
N SER A 21 13.32 16.14 0.36
CA SER A 21 12.19 17.03 0.09
C SER A 21 11.91 16.92 -1.41
N SER A 22 10.96 16.07 -1.80
CA SER A 22 10.60 15.88 -3.21
C SER A 22 9.71 17.02 -3.67
N THR A 23 10.30 18.20 -3.92
CA THR A 23 9.72 19.18 -4.83
C THR A 23 10.06 18.75 -6.25
N PHE A 24 9.26 17.85 -6.81
CA PHE A 24 9.29 17.58 -8.25
C PHE A 24 7.98 18.05 -8.85
N ALA A 25 8.06 19.17 -9.57
CA ALA A 25 6.95 19.77 -10.28
C ALA A 25 6.46 18.84 -11.39
N ALA A 26 5.41 18.07 -11.12
CA ALA A 26 4.65 17.37 -12.15
C ALA A 26 3.75 18.40 -12.85
N ARG A 27 4.08 18.69 -14.11
CA ARG A 27 3.34 19.55 -15.04
C ARG A 27 1.90 19.03 -15.19
N GLY A 28 0.92 19.69 -14.57
CA GLY A 28 -0.52 19.52 -14.84
C GLY A 28 -1.13 18.13 -14.58
N SER A 29 -0.44 17.26 -13.85
CA SER A 29 -0.86 15.89 -13.59
C SER A 29 -1.52 15.83 -12.21
N GLY A 30 -2.85 15.93 -12.17
CA GLY A 30 -3.60 15.84 -10.91
C GLY A 30 -3.20 14.60 -10.09
N VAL A 31 -3.12 14.75 -8.77
CA VAL A 31 -2.79 13.67 -7.85
C VAL A 31 -3.86 12.58 -7.94
N GLN A 32 -3.44 11.34 -8.15
CA GLN A 32 -4.30 10.17 -8.25
C GLN A 32 -4.02 9.19 -7.11
N THR A 33 -5.03 8.40 -6.76
CA THR A 33 -4.87 7.29 -5.82
C THR A 33 -4.57 6.01 -6.60
N PHE A 34 -3.39 5.45 -6.35
CA PHE A 34 -2.99 4.13 -6.81
C PHE A 34 -3.27 3.12 -5.70
N ILE A 35 -3.96 2.03 -6.02
CA ILE A 35 -4.32 0.98 -5.08
C ILE A 35 -3.63 -0.29 -5.55
N PHE A 36 -2.71 -0.80 -4.74
CA PHE A 36 -2.03 -2.08 -4.96
C PHE A 36 -2.57 -3.09 -3.96
N ASN A 37 -3.08 -4.21 -4.45
CA ASN A 37 -3.57 -5.31 -3.64
C ASN A 37 -2.58 -6.47 -3.75
N GLY A 38 -2.23 -7.08 -2.63
CA GLY A 38 -1.21 -8.10 -2.60
C GLY A 38 -1.12 -8.81 -1.26
N ARG A 39 -0.02 -9.53 -1.07
CA ARG A 39 0.33 -10.14 0.21
C ARG A 39 1.62 -9.55 0.74
N LEU A 40 1.65 -9.31 2.05
CA LEU A 40 2.87 -8.87 2.70
C LEU A 40 3.88 -10.04 2.72
N LEU A 41 5.11 -9.82 2.25
CA LEU A 41 6.12 -10.87 2.14
C LEU A 41 6.98 -11.00 3.40
N THR A 42 7.07 -9.94 4.19
CA THR A 42 7.85 -9.86 5.44
C THR A 42 7.06 -9.07 6.47
N ASP A 43 7.25 -9.36 7.76
CA ASP A 43 6.63 -8.53 8.80
C ASP A 43 7.03 -7.06 8.60
N ALA A 44 6.08 -6.14 8.76
CA ALA A 44 6.35 -4.72 8.55
C ALA A 44 7.37 -4.19 9.58
N GLY A 45 7.22 -4.63 10.83
CA GLY A 45 8.10 -4.25 11.93
C GLY A 45 8.10 -2.74 12.16
N SER A 46 9.29 -2.14 12.12
CA SER A 46 9.50 -0.68 12.19
C SER A 46 10.25 -0.16 10.96
N SER A 47 10.04 -0.82 9.82
CA SER A 47 10.75 -0.52 8.58
C SER A 47 10.12 0.67 7.87
N SER A 48 10.90 1.51 7.21
CA SER A 48 10.36 2.62 6.39
C SER A 48 9.74 2.15 5.06
N SER A 49 9.61 0.84 4.85
CA SER A 49 9.06 0.26 3.63
C SER A 49 8.40 -1.08 3.88
N LEU A 50 7.29 -1.34 3.19
CA LEU A 50 6.61 -2.62 3.13
C LEU A 50 7.00 -3.38 1.87
N TYR A 51 7.25 -4.68 2.01
CA TYR A 51 7.51 -5.55 0.89
C TYR A 51 6.26 -6.39 0.57
N VAL A 52 5.73 -6.21 -0.63
CA VAL A 52 4.41 -6.75 -1.03
C VAL A 52 4.53 -7.50 -2.35
N ASP A 53 4.01 -8.72 -2.40
CA ASP A 53 3.70 -9.45 -3.62
C ASP A 53 2.36 -8.95 -4.18
N VAL A 54 2.41 -8.10 -5.20
CA VAL A 54 1.25 -7.43 -5.76
C VAL A 54 0.59 -8.30 -6.83
N ASN A 55 -0.65 -8.71 -6.58
CA ASN A 55 -1.43 -9.55 -7.48
C ASN A 55 -2.71 -8.87 -8.00
N GLY A 56 -2.96 -7.63 -7.59
CA GLY A 56 -4.17 -6.90 -7.98
C GLY A 56 -4.08 -5.40 -7.68
N GLY A 57 -5.14 -4.68 -8.01
CA GLY A 57 -5.18 -3.25 -7.76
C GLY A 57 -6.22 -2.52 -8.60
N ASN A 58 -6.21 -1.19 -8.54
CA ASN A 58 -7.01 -0.39 -9.45
C ASN A 58 -6.33 -0.29 -10.83
N ARG A 59 -7.12 0.04 -11.87
CA ARG A 59 -6.64 0.08 -13.27
C ARG A 59 -5.37 0.92 -13.46
N LEU A 60 -5.25 2.04 -12.74
CA LEU A 60 -4.09 2.91 -12.82
C LEU A 60 -2.83 2.24 -12.28
N ALA A 61 -2.92 1.59 -11.11
CA ALA A 61 -1.82 0.84 -10.52
C ALA A 61 -1.40 -0.33 -11.40
N LEU A 62 -2.38 -1.14 -11.84
CA LEU A 62 -2.11 -2.30 -12.68
C LEU A 62 -1.44 -1.93 -14.00
N LYS A 63 -1.84 -0.81 -14.62
CA LYS A 63 -1.18 -0.30 -15.83
C LYS A 63 0.32 -0.01 -15.59
N LYS A 64 0.69 0.46 -14.40
CA LYS A 64 2.09 0.76 -14.05
C LYS A 64 2.91 -0.49 -13.72
N LEU A 65 2.24 -1.60 -13.38
CA LEU A 65 2.84 -2.89 -13.07
C LEU A 65 3.12 -3.75 -14.32
N VAL A 66 2.48 -3.47 -15.45
CA VAL A 66 2.71 -4.24 -16.69
C VAL A 66 4.19 -4.21 -17.08
N GLY A 67 4.81 -5.40 -17.17
CA GLY A 67 6.23 -5.56 -17.51
C GLY A 67 7.18 -5.26 -16.35
N GLN A 68 6.68 -5.14 -15.13
CA GLN A 68 7.47 -5.01 -13.90
C GLN A 68 7.37 -6.29 -13.06
N SER A 69 8.19 -6.40 -12.02
CA SER A 69 8.06 -7.45 -11.01
C SER A 69 6.78 -7.27 -10.19
N ASP A 70 6.11 -8.35 -9.81
CA ASP A 70 4.94 -8.29 -8.91
C ASP A 70 5.37 -7.96 -7.46
N ASN A 71 6.59 -8.33 -7.08
CA ASN A 71 7.16 -7.96 -5.80
C ASN A 71 7.61 -6.50 -5.82
N GLN A 72 7.03 -5.69 -4.94
CA GLN A 72 7.23 -4.24 -4.87
C GLN A 72 7.50 -3.78 -3.44
N TYR A 73 8.33 -2.74 -3.32
CA TYR A 73 8.55 -2.01 -2.08
C TYR A 73 7.71 -0.73 -2.08
N PHE A 74 7.00 -0.49 -0.98
CA PHE A 74 6.22 0.72 -0.77
C PHE A 74 6.72 1.46 0.47
N ALA A 75 7.08 2.72 0.33
CA ALA A 75 7.49 3.57 1.42
C ALA A 75 6.33 3.78 2.41
N VAL A 76 6.63 3.76 3.69
CA VAL A 76 5.72 4.12 4.78
C VAL A 76 6.37 5.18 5.66
N ALA A 77 5.53 6.02 6.27
CA ALA A 77 5.96 7.10 7.13
C ALA A 77 5.07 7.19 8.37
N SER A 78 5.43 8.07 9.31
CA SER A 78 4.60 8.34 10.49
C SER A 78 3.20 8.86 10.17
N SER A 79 2.98 9.38 8.96
CA SER A 79 1.66 9.81 8.45
C SER A 79 0.83 8.68 7.82
N THR A 80 1.42 7.50 7.61
CA THR A 80 0.72 6.35 7.03
C THR A 80 -0.29 5.79 8.02
N GLN A 81 -1.54 5.65 7.58
CA GLN A 81 -2.58 5.00 8.38
C GLN A 81 -2.60 3.50 8.13
N PHE A 82 -2.33 2.71 9.17
CA PHE A 82 -2.45 1.26 9.11
C PHE A 82 -3.82 0.84 9.64
N LEU A 83 -4.58 0.10 8.84
CA LEU A 83 -5.87 -0.43 9.22
C LEU A 83 -5.80 -1.94 9.22
N ARG A 84 -6.28 -2.57 10.29
CA ARG A 84 -6.50 -4.01 10.35
C ARG A 84 -7.98 -4.31 10.37
N TRP A 85 -8.41 -5.18 9.48
CA TRP A 85 -9.78 -5.68 9.45
C TRP A 85 -9.89 -6.93 10.31
N SER A 86 -10.76 -6.88 11.31
CA SER A 86 -11.09 -8.03 12.14
C SER A 86 -12.60 -8.10 12.28
N HIS A 87 -13.18 -9.27 12.04
CA HIS A 87 -14.63 -9.48 12.13
C HIS A 87 -15.47 -8.46 11.32
N GLY A 88 -14.95 -8.01 10.16
CA GLY A 88 -15.61 -7.02 9.30
C GLY A 88 -15.49 -5.56 9.78
N VAL A 89 -14.74 -5.30 10.85
CA VAL A 89 -14.53 -3.96 11.40
C VAL A 89 -13.09 -3.50 11.10
N PRO A 90 -12.90 -2.35 10.41
CA PRO A 90 -11.58 -1.75 10.27
C PRO A 90 -11.19 -1.01 11.55
N THR A 91 -10.00 -1.29 12.08
CA THR A 91 -9.42 -0.58 13.23
C THR A 91 -8.06 -0.03 12.86
N VAL A 92 -7.75 1.20 13.30
CA VAL A 92 -6.42 1.79 13.10
C VAL A 92 -5.46 1.15 14.10
N VAL A 93 -4.35 0.61 13.61
CA VAL A 93 -3.35 -0.12 14.40
C VAL A 93 -1.95 0.47 14.19
N ALA A 94 -1.00 0.08 15.03
CA ALA A 94 0.41 0.34 14.77
C ALA A 94 0.94 -0.58 13.66
N GLU A 95 1.96 -0.12 12.94
CA GLU A 95 2.61 -0.84 11.84
C GLU A 95 3.03 -2.26 12.20
N SER A 96 3.56 -2.46 13.42
CA SER A 96 4.02 -3.76 13.92
C SER A 96 2.93 -4.82 14.04
N ASN A 97 1.66 -4.47 13.83
CA ASN A 97 0.55 -5.42 13.82
C ASN A 97 0.28 -6.02 12.43
N LEU A 98 1.00 -5.58 11.40
CA LEU A 98 0.97 -6.15 10.06
C LEU A 98 1.91 -7.35 9.98
N VAL A 99 1.36 -8.51 9.63
CA VAL A 99 2.10 -9.78 9.64
C VAL A 99 2.35 -10.27 8.22
N ALA A 100 3.49 -10.92 8.00
CA ALA A 100 3.78 -11.59 6.74
C ALA A 100 2.70 -12.61 6.39
N GLY A 101 2.37 -12.69 5.10
CA GLY A 101 1.30 -13.53 4.57
C GLY A 101 -0.08 -12.88 4.55
N ASP A 102 -0.27 -11.77 5.27
CA ASP A 102 -1.55 -11.05 5.28
C ASP A 102 -1.83 -10.38 3.93
N ALA A 103 -3.11 -10.42 3.54
CA ALA A 103 -3.58 -9.74 2.35
C ALA A 103 -3.73 -8.24 2.63
N VAL A 104 -2.99 -7.42 1.89
CA VAL A 104 -2.90 -5.98 2.10
C VAL A 104 -3.37 -5.19 0.87
N SER A 105 -3.95 -4.03 1.12
CA SER A 105 -4.22 -2.99 0.13
C SER A 105 -3.42 -1.74 0.48
N VAL A 106 -2.44 -1.40 -0.35
CA VAL A 106 -1.59 -0.21 -0.21
C VAL A 106 -2.15 0.91 -1.08
N HIS A 107 -2.44 2.05 -0.47
CA HIS A 107 -2.99 3.23 -1.12
C HIS A 107 -1.93 4.32 -1.17
N VAL A 108 -1.47 4.65 -2.37
CA VAL A 108 -0.46 5.69 -2.61
C VAL A 108 -1.08 6.84 -3.37
N ARG A 109 -0.83 8.07 -2.92
CA ARG A 109 -1.26 9.29 -3.62
C ARG A 109 -0.07 9.90 -4.35
N ALA A 110 -0.06 9.81 -5.67
CA ALA A 110 1.04 10.29 -6.50
C ALA A 110 0.53 10.97 -7.78
N ALA A 111 1.41 11.68 -8.48
CA ALA A 111 1.09 12.25 -9.78
C ALA A 111 0.68 11.13 -10.77
N ARG A 112 -0.28 11.40 -11.65
CA ARG A 112 -0.82 10.41 -12.61
C ARG A 112 0.24 9.81 -13.54
N ASP A 113 1.20 10.64 -13.93
CA ASP A 113 2.31 10.33 -14.82
C ASP A 113 3.50 9.68 -14.09
N ALA A 114 3.51 9.63 -12.76
CA ALA A 114 4.56 9.02 -11.96
C ALA A 114 4.87 7.58 -12.40
N SER A 115 6.15 7.22 -12.41
CA SER A 115 6.60 5.84 -12.67
C SER A 115 6.29 4.94 -11.48
N LEU A 116 6.33 3.61 -11.67
CA LEU A 116 6.10 2.66 -10.57
C LEU A 116 7.10 2.88 -9.42
N ALA A 117 8.37 3.14 -9.74
CA ALA A 117 9.41 3.44 -8.74
C ALA A 117 9.12 4.73 -7.96
N GLN A 118 8.63 5.78 -8.62
CA GLN A 118 8.23 7.02 -7.95
C GLN A 118 7.01 6.82 -7.05
N ILE A 119 6.07 5.98 -7.48
CA ILE A 119 4.91 5.61 -6.66
C ILE A 119 5.38 4.81 -5.44
N GLY A 120 6.24 3.80 -5.61
CA GLY A 120 6.80 3.01 -4.51
C GLY A 120 7.59 3.84 -3.49
N ALA A 121 8.29 4.90 -3.94
CA ALA A 121 9.01 5.82 -3.07
C ALA A 121 8.12 6.86 -2.38
N THR A 122 6.88 7.04 -2.82
CA THR A 122 5.93 7.97 -2.19
C THR A 122 5.30 7.29 -0.99
N ALA A 123 5.38 7.94 0.18
CA ALA A 123 4.81 7.39 1.41
C ALA A 123 3.32 7.02 1.23
N ALA A 124 2.96 5.79 1.58
CA ALA A 124 1.59 5.33 1.49
C ALA A 124 0.68 6.17 2.40
N ALA A 125 -0.46 6.60 1.87
CA ALA A 125 -1.46 7.29 2.68
C ALA A 125 -2.16 6.30 3.63
N ARG A 126 -2.33 5.06 3.17
CA ARG A 126 -3.04 4.02 3.91
C ARG A 126 -2.57 2.64 3.52
N VAL A 127 -2.48 1.76 4.49
CA VAL A 127 -2.26 0.32 4.29
C VAL A 127 -3.37 -0.41 5.03
N ALA A 128 -4.19 -1.16 4.31
CA ALA A 128 -5.30 -1.92 4.89
C ALA A 128 -4.99 -3.41 4.82
N ASP A 129 -4.87 -4.04 5.98
CA ASP A 129 -4.64 -5.45 6.20
C ASP A 129 -5.97 -6.18 6.44
N ARG A 130 -6.18 -7.26 5.67
CA ARG A 130 -7.37 -8.12 5.69
C ARG A 130 -7.10 -9.51 6.26
N GLY A 131 -5.94 -9.74 6.85
CA GLY A 131 -5.49 -11.03 7.38
C GLY A 131 -5.05 -12.02 6.29
N PRO A 132 -4.66 -13.24 6.67
CA PRO A 132 -4.01 -14.20 5.77
C PRO A 132 -5.00 -14.83 4.77
N THR A 133 -6.25 -14.94 5.19
CA THR A 133 -7.36 -15.44 4.38
C THR A 133 -8.45 -14.38 4.37
N PRO A 134 -8.34 -13.36 3.49
CA PRO A 134 -9.38 -12.36 3.36
C PRO A 134 -10.67 -13.10 2.96
N GLY A 135 -11.60 -13.20 3.91
CA GLY A 135 -12.87 -13.88 3.67
C GLY A 135 -13.62 -13.25 2.51
N HIS A 136 -14.36 -14.04 1.76
CA HIS A 136 -15.35 -13.50 0.85
C HIS A 136 -16.49 -12.91 1.68
N ALA A 137 -17.02 -11.75 1.27
CA ALA A 137 -18.19 -11.19 1.90
C ALA A 137 -19.33 -12.21 1.76
N GLY A 138 -19.75 -12.84 2.87
CA GLY A 138 -20.85 -13.82 2.88
C GLY A 138 -22.22 -13.20 2.60
N ARG A 139 -22.27 -11.89 2.36
CA ARG A 139 -23.45 -11.10 2.00
C ARG A 139 -23.10 -10.19 0.84
N PRO A 140 -24.06 -9.89 -0.05
CA PRO A 140 -23.85 -8.92 -1.12
C PRO A 140 -23.35 -7.60 -0.53
N LEU A 141 -22.26 -7.10 -1.10
CA LEU A 141 -21.71 -5.79 -0.75
C LEU A 141 -22.56 -4.73 -1.45
N TRP A 142 -23.22 -3.89 -0.66
CA TRP A 142 -23.95 -2.73 -1.16
C TRP A 142 -23.04 -1.50 -1.03
N LEU A 143 -22.78 -0.83 -2.16
CA LEU A 143 -21.96 0.38 -2.20
C LEU A 143 -22.88 1.60 -2.18
N PHE A 144 -22.95 2.27 -1.05
CA PHE A 144 -23.66 3.54 -0.92
C PHE A 144 -22.69 4.70 -1.15
N VAL A 145 -23.04 5.61 -2.04
CA VAL A 145 -22.31 6.87 -2.28
C VAL A 145 -23.10 8.00 -1.64
N GLY A 146 -22.44 8.84 -0.86
CA GLY A 146 -23.09 9.92 -0.13
C GLY A 146 -22.13 10.86 0.58
N SER A 147 -22.68 11.86 1.26
CA SER A 147 -21.94 12.81 2.09
C SER A 147 -22.12 12.52 3.58
N LEU A 148 -21.14 12.91 4.39
CA LEU A 148 -21.26 12.89 5.83
C LEU A 148 -22.15 14.04 6.29
N ASN A 149 -23.16 13.74 7.10
CA ASN A 149 -23.99 14.78 7.72
C ASN A 149 -23.25 15.48 8.87
N ALA A 150 -22.37 14.75 9.56
CA ALA A 150 -21.55 15.23 10.65
C ALA A 150 -20.34 14.28 10.84
N PRO A 151 -19.30 14.68 11.59
CA PRO A 151 -18.24 13.77 12.01
C PRO A 151 -18.79 12.55 12.76
N ALA A 152 -18.09 11.42 12.67
CA ALA A 152 -18.46 10.21 13.41
C ALA A 152 -18.46 10.49 14.92
N ALA A 153 -19.51 10.07 15.63
CA ALA A 153 -19.64 10.23 17.07
C ALA A 153 -20.28 8.98 17.68
N ASN A 154 -19.88 8.60 18.89
CA ASN A 154 -20.41 7.43 19.62
C ASN A 154 -20.39 6.12 18.80
N GLY A 155 -19.35 5.92 17.99
CA GLY A 155 -19.23 4.73 17.13
C GLY A 155 -20.25 4.66 15.99
N LYS A 156 -20.98 5.75 15.71
CA LYS A 156 -21.96 5.83 14.62
C LYS A 156 -21.55 6.89 13.61
N LEU A 157 -21.92 6.64 12.36
CA LEU A 157 -21.75 7.53 11.23
C LEU A 157 -23.09 7.77 10.56
N THR A 158 -23.45 9.02 10.33
CA THR A 158 -24.66 9.37 9.59
C THR A 158 -24.25 9.87 8.20
N ILE A 159 -24.63 9.11 7.17
CA ILE A 159 -24.42 9.45 5.76
C ILE A 159 -25.74 9.87 5.12
N HIS A 160 -25.70 10.92 4.32
CA HIS A 160 -26.76 11.25 3.37
C HIS A 160 -26.46 10.50 2.07
N VAL A 161 -27.19 9.41 1.85
CA VAL A 161 -27.02 8.55 0.67
C VAL A 161 -27.59 9.26 -0.56
N GLN A 162 -26.76 9.40 -1.59
CA GLN A 162 -27.09 10.01 -2.88
C GLN A 162 -27.33 8.95 -3.96
N SER A 163 -26.67 7.79 -3.87
CA SER A 163 -26.91 6.63 -4.74
C SER A 163 -26.50 5.31 -4.07
N GLY A 164 -27.01 4.19 -4.59
CA GLY A 164 -26.72 2.84 -4.12
C GLY A 164 -27.21 1.77 -5.09
#